data_AF-B4D3Z9-F1
#
_entry.id   AF-B4D3Z9-F1
#
_cell.length_a   1.000
_cell.length_b   1.000
_cell.length_c   1.000
_cell.angle_alpha   90.00
_cell.angle_beta   90.00
_cell.angle_gamma   90.00
#
_symmetry.space_group_name_H-M   'P 1'
#
loop_
_entity.id
_entity.type
_entity.pdbx_description
1 polymer ?
#
loop_
_entity_poly.entity_id
_entity_poly.type
_entity_poly.pdbx_seq_one_letter_code
_entity_poly.pdbx_strand_id
1 'polypeptide(L)'
;MVVGAAAYISEGLVAFALITLGVQLSQTKVRQSLPRLGWALGLRLLIAPGIAAALVPIFGFKGQEATIMIVSSSFPTAVNTALIAHEFNADSQFAAAAVFYSTLLSMFTVTLLIAFLR
;
A
#
# COMPACT_ATOMS: atom_id res chain seq x y z
N MET A 1 -17.96 -17.20 -22.76
CA MET A 1 -17.87 -15.87 -23.42
C MET A 1 -18.08 -14.70 -22.44
N VAL A 2 -19.00 -14.78 -21.47
CA VAL A 2 -19.22 -13.71 -20.47
C VAL A 2 -18.05 -13.50 -19.50
N VAL A 3 -17.31 -14.56 -19.15
CA VAL A 3 -16.16 -14.50 -18.22
C VAL A 3 -15.03 -13.60 -18.74
N GLY A 4 -14.81 -13.55 -20.06
CA GLY A 4 -13.75 -12.70 -20.64
C GLY A 4 -14.07 -11.21 -20.56
N ALA A 5 -15.32 -10.81 -20.84
CA ALA A 5 -15.72 -9.40 -20.79
C ALA A 5 -15.67 -8.84 -19.36
N ALA A 6 -16.12 -9.61 -18.36
CA ALA A 6 -16.03 -9.21 -16.96
C ALA A 6 -14.58 -9.08 -16.47
N ALA A 7 -13.69 -9.97 -16.94
CA ALA A 7 -12.26 -9.90 -16.60
C ALA A 7 -11.60 -8.61 -17.13
N TYR A 8 -11.82 -8.26 -18.41
CA TYR A 8 -11.29 -7.02 -18.97
C TYR A 8 -11.80 -5.76 -18.25
N ILE A 9 -13.08 -5.75 -17.86
CA ILE A 9 -13.63 -4.65 -17.07
C ILE A 9 -12.94 -4.60 -15.71
N SER A 10 -12.75 -5.74 -15.05
CA SER A 10 -12.12 -5.81 -13.72
C SER A 10 -10.66 -5.34 -13.71
N GLU A 11 -9.89 -5.66 -14.76
CA GLU A 11 -8.51 -5.17 -14.91
C GLU A 11 -8.48 -3.65 -15.18
N GLY A 12 -9.43 -3.14 -15.97
CA GLY A 12 -9.58 -1.71 -16.24
C GLY A 12 -9.94 -0.89 -14.99
N LEU A 13 -10.65 -1.48 -14.02
CA LEU A 13 -11.05 -0.80 -12.79
C LEU A 13 -9.84 -0.28 -12.01
N VAL A 14 -8.71 -0.99 -12.01
CA VAL A 14 -7.49 -0.52 -11.32
C VAL A 14 -6.97 0.76 -11.97
N ALA A 15 -6.92 0.82 -13.30
CA ALA A 15 -6.49 2.02 -14.01
C ALA A 15 -7.43 3.21 -13.74
N PHE A 16 -8.75 2.99 -13.78
CA PHE A 16 -9.73 4.04 -13.45
C PHE A 16 -9.65 4.48 -11.99
N ALA A 17 -9.44 3.55 -11.06
CA ALA A 17 -9.25 3.86 -9.64
C ALA A 17 -8.01 4.74 -9.45
N LEU A 18 -6.89 4.42 -10.10
CA LEU A 18 -5.66 5.22 -10.04
C LEU A 18 -5.82 6.62 -10.66
N ILE A 19 -6.54 6.75 -11.79
CA ILE A 19 -6.85 8.06 -12.38
C ILE A 19 -7.70 8.89 -11.41
N THR A 20 -8.75 8.28 -10.84
CA THR A 20 -9.64 8.94 -9.89
C THR A 20 -8.90 9.35 -8.61
N LEU A 21 -7.97 8.52 -8.15
CA LEU A 21 -7.07 8.84 -7.04
C LEU A 21 -6.20 10.06 -7.36
N GLY A 22 -5.66 10.15 -8.58
CA GLY A 22 -4.89 11.32 -9.01
C GLY A 22 -5.70 12.61 -8.97
N VAL A 23 -6.97 12.54 -9.41
CA VAL A 23 -7.91 13.68 -9.32
C VAL A 23 -8.20 14.06 -7.86
N GLN A 24 -8.48 13.07 -7.00
CA GLN A 24 -8.69 13.30 -5.56
C GLN A 24 -7.46 13.95 -4.90
N LEU A 25 -6.26 13.48 -5.24
CA LEU A 25 -5.01 14.01 -4.74
C LEU A 25 -4.76 15.46 -5.21
N SER A 26 -5.11 15.78 -6.46
CA SER A 26 -5.00 17.15 -7.00
C SER A 26 -5.83 18.17 -6.23
N GLN A 27 -6.91 17.74 -5.59
CA GLN A 27 -7.77 18.61 -4.78
C GLN A 27 -7.38 18.61 -3.29
N THR A 28 -6.44 17.75 -2.90
CA THR A 28 -6.03 17.55 -1.51
C THR A 28 -4.98 18.56 -1.05
N LYS A 29 -5.18 19.20 0.10
CA LYS A 29 -4.16 20.05 0.74
C LYS A 29 -3.14 19.20 1.52
N VAL A 30 -2.33 18.43 0.80
CA VAL A 30 -1.36 17.45 1.34
C VAL A 30 -0.46 18.03 2.46
N ARG A 31 -0.10 19.32 2.36
CA ARG A 31 0.77 20.02 3.32
C ARG A 31 0.21 20.03 4.75
N GLN A 32 -1.11 20.04 4.93
CA GLN A 32 -1.74 20.04 6.26
C GLN A 32 -1.79 18.63 6.86
N SER A 33 -1.78 17.60 6.02
CA SER A 33 -1.88 16.19 6.40
C SER A 33 -0.52 15.51 6.57
N LEU A 34 0.58 16.21 6.28
CA LEU A 34 1.95 15.67 6.24
C LEU A 34 2.35 14.89 7.51
N PRO A 35 2.08 15.37 8.75
CA PRO A 35 2.40 14.62 9.95
C PRO A 35 1.62 13.31 10.07
N ARG A 36 0.30 13.35 9.79
CA ARG A 36 -0.57 12.15 9.80
C ARG A 36 -0.14 11.15 8.73
N LEU A 37 0.24 11.66 7.56
CA LEU A 37 0.70 10.86 6.44
C LEU A 37 2.05 10.20 6.75
N GLY A 38 2.99 10.95 7.32
CA GLY A 38 4.28 10.42 7.76
C GLY A 38 4.12 9.26 8.76
N TRP A 39 3.21 9.40 9.73
CA TRP A 39 2.87 8.32 10.65
C TRP A 39 2.28 7.10 9.94
N ALA A 40 1.30 7.29 9.05
CA ALA A 40 0.70 6.18 8.31
C ALA A 40 1.74 5.43 7.45
N LEU A 41 2.61 6.16 6.76
CA LEU A 41 3.66 5.59 5.93
C LEU A 41 4.73 4.88 6.77
N GLY A 42 5.18 5.49 7.87
CA GLY A 42 6.16 4.87 8.79
C GLY A 42 5.61 3.60 9.43
N LEU A 43 4.36 3.62 9.88
CA LEU A 43 3.69 2.43 10.42
C LEU A 43 3.61 1.31 9.38
N ARG A 44 3.24 1.65 8.14
CA ARG A 44 3.00 0.66 7.08
C ARG A 44 4.29 0.12 6.46
N LEU A 45 5.28 0.97 6.19
CA LEU A 45 6.46 0.62 5.40
C LEU A 45 7.69 0.28 6.25
N LEU A 46 7.72 0.67 7.53
CA LEU A 46 8.85 0.40 8.42
C LEU A 46 8.44 -0.47 9.61
N ILE A 47 7.40 -0.06 10.34
CA ILE A 47 7.01 -0.74 11.58
C ILE A 47 6.40 -2.12 11.26
N ALA A 48 5.50 -2.21 10.27
CA ALA A 48 4.92 -3.49 9.87
C ALA A 48 5.98 -4.53 9.44
N PRO A 49 6.94 -4.22 8.54
CA PRO A 49 8.03 -5.15 8.23
C PRO A 49 9.01 -5.38 9.37
N GLY A 50 9.23 -4.40 10.26
CA GLY A 50 9.99 -4.61 11.49
C GLY A 50 9.34 -5.65 12.42
N ILE A 51 8.02 -5.55 12.60
CA ILE A 51 7.24 -6.54 13.36
C ILE A 51 7.29 -7.90 12.68
N ALA A 52 7.13 -7.96 11.34
CA ALA A 52 7.24 -9.21 10.61
C ALA A 52 8.62 -9.85 10.79
N ALA A 53 9.70 -9.07 10.67
CA ALA A 53 11.06 -9.55 10.87
C ALA A 53 11.32 -10.08 12.29
N ALA A 54 10.64 -9.54 13.31
CA ALA A 54 10.72 -10.05 14.67
C ALA A 54 9.89 -11.32 14.87
N LEU A 55 8.68 -11.39 14.32
CA LEU A 55 7.75 -12.51 14.54
C LEU A 55 8.06 -13.75 13.70
N VAL A 56 8.40 -13.58 12.42
CA VAL A 56 8.68 -14.67 11.48
C VAL A 56 9.68 -15.71 12.04
N PRO A 57 10.84 -15.32 12.62
CA PRO A 57 11.74 -16.30 13.23
C PRO A 57 11.19 -16.94 14.51
N ILE A 58 10.38 -16.23 15.31
CA ILE A 58 9.73 -16.76 16.52
C ILE A 58 8.77 -17.91 16.18
N PHE A 59 8.05 -17.78 15.06
CA PHE A 59 7.18 -18.84 14.54
C PHE A 59 7.93 -19.97 13.82
N GLY A 60 9.27 -19.92 13.75
CA GLY A 60 10.10 -21.00 13.21
C GLY A 60 10.26 -20.98 11.68
N PHE A 61 9.81 -19.93 11.00
CA PHE A 61 10.00 -19.80 9.56
C PHE A 61 11.45 -19.48 9.21
N LYS A 62 11.98 -20.12 8.16
CA LYS A 62 13.39 -20.01 7.75
C LYS A 62 13.53 -19.93 6.24
N GLY A 63 14.68 -19.42 5.80
CA GLY A 63 15.04 -19.36 4.39
C GLY A 63 14.09 -18.49 3.57
N GLN A 64 13.75 -18.95 2.37
CA GLN A 64 13.02 -18.16 1.39
C GLN A 64 11.59 -17.79 1.84
N GLU A 65 10.92 -18.68 2.57
CA GLU A 65 9.57 -18.42 3.12
C GLU A 65 9.58 -17.22 4.07
N ALA A 66 10.58 -17.15 4.95
CA ALA A 66 10.74 -16.03 5.88
C ALA A 66 10.92 -14.70 5.13
N THR A 67 11.75 -14.70 4.09
CA THR A 67 11.97 -13.52 3.25
C THR A 67 10.71 -13.07 2.53
N ILE A 68 9.94 -14.00 1.94
CA ILE A 68 8.67 -13.67 1.26
C ILE A 68 7.70 -13.04 2.25
N MET A 69 7.54 -13.60 3.45
CA MET A 69 6.63 -13.05 4.45
C MET A 69 7.05 -11.65 4.91
N ILE A 70 8.33 -11.44 5.22
CA ILE A 70 8.82 -10.12 5.65
C ILE A 70 8.65 -9.10 4.52
N VAL A 71 9.02 -9.44 3.29
CA VAL A 71 8.86 -8.53 2.15
C VAL A 71 7.39 -8.22 1.88
N SER A 72 6.50 -9.21 1.94
CA SER A 72 5.06 -9.00 1.71
C SER A 72 4.42 -8.01 2.70
N SER A 73 4.94 -7.94 3.93
CA SER A 73 4.45 -7.00 4.95
C SER A 73 4.80 -5.54 4.65
N SER A 74 5.77 -5.29 3.77
CA SER A 74 6.19 -3.95 3.33
C SER A 74 5.41 -3.43 2.12
N PHE A 75 4.39 -4.15 1.67
CA PHE A 75 3.56 -3.76 0.53
C PHE A 75 2.81 -2.44 0.82
N PRO A 76 2.60 -1.62 -0.23
CA PRO A 76 1.92 -0.33 -0.09
C PRO A 76 0.49 -0.49 0.42
N THR A 77 -0.12 0.63 0.78
CA THR A 77 -1.52 0.69 1.19
C THR A 77 -2.42 0.32 0.00
N ALA A 78 -3.49 -0.44 0.26
CA ALA A 78 -4.40 -0.88 -0.78
C ALA A 78 -5.16 0.29 -1.42
N VAL A 79 -5.22 0.32 -2.76
CA VAL A 79 -5.97 1.31 -3.56
C VAL A 79 -7.44 1.40 -3.11
N ASN A 80 -8.05 0.27 -2.79
CA ASN A 80 -9.45 0.19 -2.35
C ASN A 80 -9.73 0.91 -1.02
N THR A 81 -8.70 1.20 -0.20
CA THR A 81 -8.87 1.97 1.04
C THR A 81 -9.45 3.35 0.77
N ALA A 82 -9.09 3.99 -0.34
CA ALA A 82 -9.65 5.28 -0.72
C ALA A 82 -11.10 5.20 -1.19
N LEU A 83 -11.45 4.13 -1.92
CA LEU A 83 -12.83 3.87 -2.34
C LEU A 83 -13.73 3.65 -1.13
N ILE A 84 -13.31 2.79 -0.20
CA ILE A 84 -14.03 2.55 1.06
C ILE A 84 -14.11 3.85 1.88
N ALA A 85 -13.04 4.62 1.98
CA ALA A 85 -13.07 5.89 2.70
C ALA A 85 -14.06 6.88 2.07
N HIS A 86 -14.20 6.89 0.74
CA HIS A 86 -15.20 7.70 0.06
C HIS A 86 -16.63 7.21 0.35
N GLU A 87 -16.87 5.90 0.20
CA GLU A 87 -18.18 5.27 0.45
C GLU A 87 -18.70 5.53 1.87
N PHE A 88 -17.81 5.44 2.87
CA PHE A 88 -18.16 5.63 4.27
C PHE A 88 -18.03 7.10 4.75
N ASN A 89 -17.96 8.08 3.84
CA ASN A 89 -17.81 9.50 4.16
C ASN A 89 -16.63 9.80 5.12
N ALA A 90 -15.56 9.02 5.03
CA ALA A 90 -14.31 9.23 5.75
C ALA A 90 -13.34 10.13 4.97
N ASP A 91 -12.11 10.27 5.46
CA ASP A 91 -11.06 11.10 4.87
C ASP A 91 -10.45 10.44 3.61
N SER A 92 -11.23 10.45 2.51
CA SER A 92 -10.87 9.88 1.21
C SER A 92 -9.63 10.54 0.60
N GLN A 93 -9.46 11.85 0.81
CA GLN A 93 -8.28 12.61 0.39
C GLN A 93 -7.00 12.12 1.10
N PHE A 94 -7.07 11.92 2.42
CA PHE A 94 -5.97 11.32 3.18
C PHE A 94 -5.68 9.89 2.74
N ALA A 95 -6.71 9.06 2.56
CA ALA A 95 -6.55 7.68 2.10
C ALA A 95 -5.90 7.63 0.71
N ALA A 96 -6.32 8.49 -0.21
CA ALA A 96 -5.73 8.62 -1.54
C ALA A 96 -4.25 9.02 -1.48
N ALA A 97 -3.90 10.00 -0.64
CA ALA A 97 -2.51 10.39 -0.41
C ALA A 97 -1.69 9.23 0.19
N ALA A 98 -2.23 8.50 1.18
CA ALA A 98 -1.57 7.36 1.78
C ALA A 98 -1.28 6.25 0.76
N VAL A 99 -2.23 5.94 -0.12
CA VAL A 99 -2.03 4.99 -1.24
C VAL A 99 -0.94 5.49 -2.18
N PHE A 100 -1.04 6.73 -2.65
CA PHE A 100 -0.08 7.30 -3.61
C PHE A 100 1.35 7.30 -3.06
N TYR A 101 1.55 7.90 -1.88
CA TYR A 101 2.88 8.00 -1.30
C TYR A 101 3.42 6.65 -0.84
N SER A 102 2.59 5.74 -0.32
CA SER A 102 3.07 4.39 0.01
C SER A 102 3.49 3.61 -1.23
N THR A 103 2.82 3.81 -2.36
CA THR A 103 3.19 3.21 -3.65
C THR A 103 4.52 3.77 -4.16
N LEU A 104 4.73 5.08 -4.04
CA LEU A 104 6.00 5.70 -4.41
C LEU A 104 7.15 5.35 -3.46
N LEU A 105 6.90 5.23 -2.15
CA LEU A 105 7.96 4.88 -1.20
C LEU A 105 8.26 3.38 -1.20
N SER A 106 7.29 2.53 -1.54
CA SER A 106 7.46 1.08 -1.53
C SER A 106 8.52 0.62 -2.51
N MET A 107 8.70 1.31 -3.65
CA MET A 107 9.78 0.99 -4.59
C MET A 107 11.16 1.03 -3.92
N PHE A 108 11.36 1.89 -2.92
CA PHE A 108 12.60 1.95 -2.16
C PHE A 108 12.59 0.94 -1.01
N THR A 109 11.51 0.88 -0.21
CA THR A 109 11.49 0.03 0.99
C THR A 109 11.47 -1.46 0.66
N VAL A 110 10.69 -1.88 -0.34
CA VAL A 110 10.63 -3.27 -0.82
C VAL A 110 11.99 -3.68 -1.40
N THR A 111 12.57 -2.84 -2.25
CA THR A 111 13.90 -3.10 -2.84
C THR A 111 14.97 -3.24 -1.76
N LEU A 112 14.96 -2.35 -0.78
CA LEU A 112 15.90 -2.37 0.34
C LEU A 112 15.75 -3.65 1.18
N LEU A 113 14.52 -4.05 1.50
CA LEU A 113 14.26 -5.28 2.24
C LEU A 113 14.73 -6.52 1.46
N ILE A 114 14.43 -6.60 0.16
CA ILE A 114 14.91 -7.70 -0.68
C ILE A 114 16.45 -7.72 -0.70
N ALA A 115 17.11 -6.56 -0.81
CA ALA A 115 18.56 -6.49 -0.81
C ALA A 115 19.21 -6.90 0.52
N PHE A 116 18.56 -6.65 1.66
CA PHE A 116 19.08 -7.04 2.98
C PHE A 116 18.76 -8.49 3.38
N LEU A 117 17.65 -9.05 2.92
CA LEU A 117 17.20 -10.39 3.30
C LEU A 117 17.64 -11.50 2.32
N ARG A 118 18.27 -11.12 1.20
CA ARG A 118 18.78 -12.04 0.18
C ARG A 118 20.28 -12.23 0.35
#